data_AF-A0A0Q6K0B7-F1
#
_entry.id   AF-A0A0Q6K0B7-F1
#
_cell.length_a   1.000
_cell.length_b   1.000
_cell.length_c   1.000
_cell.angle_alpha   90.00
_cell.angle_beta   90.00
_cell.angle_gamma   90.00
#
_symmetry.space_group_name_H-M   'P 1'
#
loop_
_entity.id
_entity.type
_entity.pdbx_description
1 polymer ?
#
loop_
_entity_poly.entity_id
_entity_poly.type
_entity_poly.pdbx_seq_one_letter_code
_entity_poly.pdbx_strand_id
1 'polypeptide(L)'
;MLAAAVDTFVRHGYTGASIDQILDAVGIRRASLYNAFGSKRGLFLTALRSTHSTMPLLLVALMDLAPSDPSVRQEIREKLVAENIDARALGDAILTRACIERKGTA
;
A
#
# COMPACT_ATOMS: atom_id res chain seq x y z
N MET A 1 9.39 -10.19 -5.53
CA MET A 1 9.84 -9.07 -4.69
C MET A 1 8.72 -8.11 -4.34
N LEU A 2 8.18 -7.33 -5.30
CA LEU A 2 7.15 -6.32 -4.99
C LEU A 2 5.90 -6.93 -4.33
N ALA A 3 5.41 -8.08 -4.82
CA ALA A 3 4.26 -8.75 -4.19
C ALA A 3 4.47 -9.07 -2.69
N ALA A 4 5.64 -9.58 -2.29
CA ALA A 4 5.94 -9.87 -0.88
C ALA A 4 6.10 -8.59 -0.04
N ALA A 5 6.67 -7.53 -0.62
CA ALA A 5 6.74 -6.23 0.03
C ALA A 5 5.33 -5.63 0.23
N VAL A 6 4.48 -5.68 -0.80
CA VAL A 6 3.07 -5.27 -0.74
C VAL A 6 2.37 -5.99 0.39
N ASP A 7 2.48 -7.31 0.44
CA ASP A 7 1.86 -8.16 1.45
C ASP A 7 2.32 -7.80 2.87
N THR A 8 3.62 -7.48 3.04
CA THR A 8 4.17 -7.00 4.31
C THR A 8 3.59 -5.64 4.72
N PHE A 9 3.52 -4.68 3.81
CA PHE A 9 2.89 -3.37 4.08
C PHE A 9 1.39 -3.51 4.37
N VAL A 10 0.71 -4.38 3.62
CA VAL A 10 -0.71 -4.67 3.80
C VAL A 10 -0.96 -5.32 5.15
N ARG A 11 -0.05 -6.12 5.71
CA ARG A 11 -0.23 -6.69 7.05
C ARG A 11 0.11 -5.72 8.18
N HIS A 12 1.20 -4.97 8.05
CA HIS A 12 1.78 -4.24 9.18
C HIS A 12 1.60 -2.71 9.07
N GLY A 13 0.94 -2.22 8.02
CA GLY A 13 0.93 -0.81 7.67
C GLY A 13 2.29 -0.35 7.12
N TYR A 14 2.36 0.91 6.72
CA TYR A 14 3.62 1.51 6.29
C TYR A 14 4.53 1.67 7.50
N THR A 15 4.06 2.22 8.63
CA THR A 15 4.92 2.49 9.78
C THR A 15 5.40 1.19 10.44
N GLY A 16 4.51 0.21 10.65
CA GLY A 16 4.83 -1.04 11.34
C GLY A 16 5.67 -2.03 10.53
N ALA A 17 5.64 -2.00 9.20
CA ALA A 17 6.47 -2.88 8.39
C ALA A 17 7.97 -2.52 8.52
N SER A 18 8.79 -3.42 9.07
CA SER A 18 10.25 -3.22 9.09
C SER A 18 10.91 -3.61 7.76
N ILE A 19 12.08 -3.04 7.48
CA ILE A 19 12.88 -3.49 6.33
C ILE A 19 13.30 -4.95 6.49
N ASP A 20 13.63 -5.40 7.71
CA ASP A 20 14.02 -6.80 7.96
C ASP A 20 12.89 -7.77 7.60
N GLN A 21 11.65 -7.50 8.04
CA GLN A 21 10.48 -8.31 7.64
C GLN A 21 10.30 -8.38 6.12
N ILE A 22 10.53 -7.27 5.42
CA ILE A 22 10.45 -7.24 3.95
C ILE A 22 11.57 -8.07 3.33
N LEU A 23 12.79 -7.98 3.85
CA LEU A 23 13.94 -8.74 3.36
C LEU A 23 13.75 -10.24 3.57
N ASP A 24 13.26 -10.64 4.75
CA ASP A 24 12.97 -12.02 5.10
C ASP A 24 11.88 -12.59 4.17
N ALA A 25 10.83 -11.82 3.89
CA ALA A 25 9.74 -12.22 3.00
C ALA A 25 10.18 -12.33 1.52
N VAL A 26 11.16 -11.52 1.10
CA VAL A 26 11.63 -11.48 -0.30
C VAL A 26 12.81 -12.44 -0.54
N GLY A 27 13.59 -12.78 0.50
CA GLY A 27 14.78 -13.62 0.39
C GLY A 27 16.00 -12.90 -0.21
N ILE A 28 16.10 -11.57 -0.03
CA ILE A 28 17.22 -10.77 -0.57
C ILE A 28 18.02 -10.09 0.53
N ARG A 29 19.21 -9.64 0.16
CA ARG A 29 20.06 -8.82 1.04
C ARG A 29 19.60 -7.37 1.06
N ARG A 30 19.79 -6.72 2.22
CA ARG A 30 19.50 -5.30 2.45
C ARG A 30 20.09 -4.37 1.38
N ALA A 31 21.35 -4.59 1.00
CA ALA A 31 22.03 -3.79 -0.01
C ALA A 31 21.32 -3.86 -1.38
N SER A 32 20.83 -5.04 -1.78
CA SER A 32 20.09 -5.20 -3.05
C SER A 32 18.77 -4.43 -3.04
N LEU A 33 18.06 -4.42 -1.91
CA LEU A 33 16.82 -3.65 -1.76
C LEU A 33 17.09 -2.15 -1.89
N TYR A 34 18.08 -1.63 -1.16
CA TYR A 34 18.40 -0.19 -1.23
C TYR A 34 18.99 0.21 -2.58
N ASN A 35 19.75 -0.66 -3.24
CA ASN A 35 20.22 -0.38 -4.60
C ASN A 35 19.06 -0.28 -5.60
N ALA A 36 18.02 -1.10 -5.43
CA ALA A 36 16.86 -1.11 -6.33
C ALA A 36 15.87 0.03 -6.05
N PHE A 37 15.64 0.38 -4.78
CA PHE A 37 14.54 1.28 -4.40
C PHE A 37 14.97 2.50 -3.57
N GLY A 38 16.24 2.58 -3.16
CA GLY A 38 16.81 3.68 -2.38
C GLY A 38 16.35 3.75 -0.92
N SER A 39 15.08 3.42 -0.63
CA SER A 39 14.50 3.49 0.70
C SER A 39 13.24 2.62 0.83
N LYS A 40 12.77 2.43 2.07
CA LYS A 40 11.44 1.85 2.35
C LYS A 40 10.32 2.63 1.64
N ARG A 41 10.42 3.97 1.65
CA ARG A 41 9.50 4.86 0.96
C ARG A 41 9.54 4.63 -0.55
N GLY A 42 10.73 4.56 -1.12
CA GLY A 42 10.92 4.29 -2.55
C GLY A 42 10.31 2.95 -2.95
N LEU A 43 10.55 1.89 -2.17
CA LEU A 43 9.95 0.58 -2.38
C LEU A 43 8.41 0.64 -2.32
N PHE A 44 7.86 1.32 -1.32
CA PHE A 44 6.41 1.49 -1.17
C PHE A 44 5.81 2.22 -2.38
N LEU A 45 6.41 3.32 -2.82
CA LEU A 45 5.94 4.08 -3.98
C LEU A 45 6.06 3.28 -5.28
N THR A 46 7.15 2.53 -5.47
CA THR A 46 7.27 1.61 -6.60
C THR A 46 6.16 0.57 -6.59
N ALA A 47 5.85 0.00 -5.43
CA ALA A 47 4.74 -0.93 -5.28
C ALA A 47 3.38 -0.28 -5.60
N LEU A 48 3.13 0.93 -5.07
CA LEU A 48 1.89 1.69 -5.27
C LEU A 48 1.63 2.08 -6.73
N ARG A 49 2.68 2.35 -7.49
CA ARG A 49 2.62 2.68 -8.93
C ARG A 49 2.61 1.46 -9.85
N SER A 50 3.01 0.30 -9.34
CA SER A 50 3.09 -0.93 -10.13
C SER A 50 1.73 -1.62 -10.32
N THR A 51 1.69 -2.62 -11.18
CA THR A 51 0.56 -3.55 -11.33
C THR A 51 0.27 -4.37 -10.07
N HIS A 52 1.19 -4.41 -9.10
CA HIS A 52 0.96 -5.03 -7.78
C HIS A 52 0.26 -4.10 -6.79
N SER A 53 -0.08 -2.89 -7.20
CA SER A 53 -0.89 -1.99 -6.37
C SER A 53 -2.28 -2.57 -6.18
N THR A 54 -2.68 -2.74 -4.93
CA THR A 54 -3.96 -3.32 -4.54
C THR A 54 -4.75 -2.36 -3.68
N MET A 55 -6.08 -2.53 -3.59
CA MET A 55 -6.92 -1.71 -2.69
C MET A 55 -6.39 -1.68 -1.24
N PRO A 56 -5.99 -2.81 -0.62
CA PRO A 56 -5.40 -2.76 0.72
C PRO A 56 -4.12 -1.93 0.83
N LEU A 57 -3.27 -1.95 -0.20
CA LEU A 57 -2.06 -1.11 -0.21
C LEU A 57 -2.41 0.38 -0.34
N LEU A 58 -3.42 0.70 -1.16
CA LEU A 58 -3.92 2.06 -1.30
C LEU A 58 -4.49 2.59 0.03
N LEU A 59 -5.22 1.76 0.78
CA LEU A 59 -5.69 2.10 2.12
C LEU A 59 -4.53 2.38 3.08
N VAL A 60 -3.46 1.58 3.06
CA VAL A 60 -2.25 1.85 3.84
C VAL A 60 -1.64 3.19 3.45
N ALA A 61 -1.54 3.50 2.15
CA ALA A 61 -1.01 4.78 1.69
C ALA A 61 -1.87 5.97 2.16
N LEU A 62 -3.19 5.84 2.10
CA LEU A 62 -4.17 6.82 2.54
C LEU A 62 -4.11 7.11 4.04
N MET A 63 -3.88 6.08 4.87
CA MET A 63 -3.90 6.22 6.33
C MET A 63 -2.55 6.63 6.90
N ASP A 64 -1.45 6.04 6.42
CA ASP A 64 -0.15 6.16 7.10
C ASP A 64 0.76 7.22 6.48
N LEU A 65 0.67 7.44 5.16
CA LEU A 65 1.60 8.30 4.43
C LEU A 65 0.94 9.61 4.00
N ALA A 66 -0.25 9.53 3.40
CA ALA A 66 -0.98 10.66 2.86
C ALA A 66 -1.18 11.82 3.86
N PRO A 67 -1.48 11.60 5.16
CA PRO A 67 -1.67 12.71 6.09
C PRO A 67 -0.44 13.62 6.21
N SER A 68 0.76 13.03 6.18
CA SER A 68 2.03 13.74 6.38
C SER A 68 2.84 13.99 5.10
N ASP A 69 2.52 13.32 3.99
CA ASP A 69 3.29 13.40 2.74
C ASP A 69 2.44 13.96 1.59
N PRO A 70 2.60 15.26 1.23
CA PRO A 70 1.86 15.88 0.13
C PRO A 70 2.07 15.22 -1.23
N SER A 71 3.26 14.68 -1.48
CA SER A 71 3.55 14.02 -2.76
C SER A 71 2.80 12.69 -2.87
N VAL A 72 2.72 11.92 -1.78
CA VAL A 72 1.91 10.69 -1.75
C VAL A 72 0.42 11.02 -1.92
N ARG A 73 -0.08 12.12 -1.31
CA ARG A 73 -1.47 12.55 -1.54
C ARG A 73 -1.76 12.83 -3.01
N GLN A 74 -0.82 13.47 -3.70
CA GLN A 74 -0.98 13.77 -5.11
C GLN A 74 -1.01 12.49 -5.96
N GLU A 75 -0.10 11.55 -5.71
CA GLU A 75 -0.10 10.25 -6.39
C GLU A 75 -1.39 9.46 -6.16
N ILE A 76 -1.89 9.44 -4.93
CA ILE A 76 -3.17 8.78 -4.62
C ILE A 76 -4.31 9.45 -5.38
N ARG A 77 -4.37 10.79 -5.40
CA ARG A 77 -5.40 11.52 -6.14
C ARG A 77 -5.40 11.14 -7.63
N GLU A 78 -4.23 11.12 -8.25
CA GLU A 78 -4.08 10.73 -9.66
C GLU A 78 -4.54 9.29 -9.89
N LYS A 79 -4.16 8.37 -9.00
CA LYS A 79 -4.57 6.98 -9.08
C LYS A 79 -6.08 6.79 -8.91
N LEU A 80 -6.70 7.47 -7.93
CA LEU A 80 -8.15 7.41 -7.70
C LEU A 80 -8.92 7.85 -8.95
N VAL A 81 -8.47 8.93 -9.61
CA VAL A 81 -9.07 9.40 -10.86
C VAL A 81 -8.83 8.43 -12.01
N ALA A 82 -7.58 7.98 -12.21
CA ALA A 82 -7.23 7.11 -13.32
C ALA A 82 -7.94 5.75 -13.28
N GLU A 83 -8.17 5.21 -12.09
CA GLU A 83 -8.83 3.91 -11.88
C GLU A 83 -10.33 4.04 -11.55
N ASN A 84 -10.88 5.26 -11.58
CA ASN A 84 -12.27 5.56 -11.22
C ASN A 84 -12.67 4.98 -9.85
N ILE A 85 -11.78 5.08 -8.87
CA ILE A 85 -12.02 4.60 -7.51
C ILE A 85 -12.75 5.70 -6.73
N ASP A 86 -14.00 5.43 -6.37
CA ASP A 86 -14.83 6.34 -5.59
C ASP A 86 -14.77 6.05 -4.08
N ALA A 87 -15.44 6.92 -3.30
CA ALA A 87 -15.51 6.77 -1.85
C ALA A 87 -16.22 5.48 -1.41
N ARG A 88 -17.15 4.96 -2.23
CA ARG A 88 -17.88 3.72 -1.93
C ARG A 88 -16.95 2.52 -2.03
N ALA A 89 -16.16 2.42 -3.10
CA ALA A 89 -15.17 1.37 -3.29
C ALA A 89 -14.14 1.34 -2.15
N LEU A 90 -13.66 2.52 -1.71
CA LEU A 90 -12.78 2.64 -0.54
C LEU A 90 -13.47 2.17 0.74
N GLY A 91 -14.72 2.57 0.97
CA GLY A 91 -15.51 2.13 2.12
C GLY A 91 -15.71 0.61 2.16
N ASP A 92 -16.11 0.02 1.03
CA ASP A 92 -16.32 -1.43 0.91
C ASP A 92 -14.99 -2.19 1.09
N ALA A 93 -13.87 -1.65 0.62
CA ALA A 93 -12.53 -2.23 0.85
C ALA A 93 -12.13 -2.20 2.34
N ILE A 94 -12.42 -1.12 3.07
CA ILE A 94 -12.16 -1.02 4.51
C ILE A 94 -12.99 -2.05 5.27
N LEU A 95 -14.28 -2.17 4.95
CA LEU A 95 -15.18 -3.15 5.59
C LEU A 95 -14.73 -4.59 5.32
N THR A 96 -14.40 -4.91 4.07
CA THR A 96 -13.88 -6.22 3.67
C THR A 96 -12.62 -6.57 4.46
N ARG A 97 -11.71 -5.60 4.59
CA ARG A 97 -10.46 -5.77 5.34
C ARG A 97 -10.70 -5.95 6.85
N ALA A 98 -11.74 -5.35 7.40
CA ALA A 98 -12.18 -5.54 8.78
C ALA A 98 -13.01 -6.82 8.99
N CYS A 99 -13.22 -7.62 7.94
CA CYS A 99 -14.13 -8.77 7.95
C CYS A 99 -15.57 -8.42 8.37
N ILE A 100 -16.03 -7.21 8.00
CA ILE A 100 -17.37 -6.73 8.29
C ILE A 100 -18.22 -6.84 7.02
N GLU A 101 -19.31 -7.60 7.10
CA GLU A 101 -20.31 -7.69 6.02
C GLU A 101 -21.34 -6.56 6.15
N ARG A 102 -21.54 -5.81 5.07
CA ARG A 102 -22.68 -4.89 4.97
C ARG A 102 -23.91 -5.69 4.58
N LYS A 103 -24.88 -5.86 5.49
CA LYS A 103 -26.24 -6.21 5.08
C LYS A 103 -26.73 -5.09 4.16
N GLY A 104 -26.96 -5.42 2.89
CA GLY A 104 -27.44 -4.45 1.91
C GLY A 104 -28.71 -3.80 2.44
N THR A 105 -28.68 -2.48 2.61
CA THR A 105 -29.91 -1.70 2.67
C THR A 105 -30.52 -1.80 1.26
N ALA A 106 -31.51 -2.67 1.14
CA ALA A 106 -32.47 -2.68 0.05
C ALA A 106 -33.22 -1.34 -0.01
#